data_AF-A0A2P8WLF3-F1
#
_entry.id   AF-A0A2P8WLF3-F1
#
_cell.length_a   1.000
_cell.length_b   1.000
_cell.length_c   1.000
_cell.angle_alpha   90.00
_cell.angle_beta   90.00
_cell.angle_gamma   90.00
#
_symmetry.space_group_name_H-M   'P 1'
#
loop_
_entity.id
_entity.type
_entity.pdbx_description
1 polymer ?
#
loop_
_entity_poly.entity_id
_entity_poly.type
_entity_poly.pdbx_seq_one_letter_code
_entity_poly.pdbx_strand_id
1 'polypeptide(L)'
;MMTIRRQQWRISAGAIAALVMVGCGPSKVSQCNQLADVVNQTQGFMQDFETEIQSFSQNASQVNSLEDIKSAAGQYTTAVDKVVTNLDTMVTDLQETELQDETLVTFRDQYIEVVDGFSSALQEASSAMDLVVEVESEADLPGRIEESQQQTMSAVSAIENLSATEAELISNVNSYCGAAPTEENPEASPE
;
A
#
# COMPACT_ATOMS: atom_id res chain seq x y z
N MET A 1 90.27 24.98 -1.94
CA MET A 1 90.44 23.63 -1.39
C MET A 1 89.07 23.12 -0.98
N MET A 2 88.74 21.89 -1.38
CA MET A 2 87.50 21.14 -1.12
C MET A 2 86.21 21.55 -1.85
N THR A 3 86.06 20.91 -3.01
CA THR A 3 84.86 20.61 -3.77
C THR A 3 83.93 19.62 -3.04
N ILE A 4 82.61 19.84 -3.05
CA ILE A 4 81.61 18.78 -2.95
C ILE A 4 80.49 19.04 -3.97
N ARG A 5 80.46 18.21 -5.03
CA ARG A 5 79.29 17.94 -5.87
C ARG A 5 78.50 16.79 -5.24
N ARG A 6 77.17 16.90 -5.18
CA ARG A 6 76.19 15.79 -5.27
C ARG A 6 74.84 16.44 -5.61
N GLN A 7 74.49 16.48 -6.89
CA GLN A 7 73.81 15.44 -7.67
C GLN A 7 72.30 15.49 -7.48
N GLN A 8 71.66 15.79 -8.61
CA GLN A 8 70.25 16.00 -8.89
C GLN A 8 69.34 14.91 -8.34
N TRP A 9 68.19 15.32 -7.80
CA TRP A 9 66.94 14.58 -7.96
C TRP A 9 65.83 15.55 -8.36
N ARG A 10 65.44 15.43 -9.63
CA ARG A 10 64.22 15.98 -10.24
C ARG A 10 63.32 14.79 -10.56
N ILE A 11 62.31 14.48 -9.77
CA ILE A 11 61.14 13.62 -10.08
C ILE A 11 60.13 13.89 -8.94
N SER A 12 58.84 14.18 -9.05
CA SER A 12 57.93 14.62 -10.12
C SER A 12 56.70 15.16 -9.37
N ALA A 13 56.15 16.29 -9.79
CA ALA A 13 54.82 16.71 -9.36
C ALA A 13 53.79 15.78 -10.00
N GLY A 14 53.10 14.99 -9.18
CA GLY A 14 52.06 14.06 -9.60
C GLY A 14 51.00 13.94 -8.52
N ALA A 15 50.31 15.04 -8.22
CA ALA A 15 49.09 14.99 -7.44
C ALA A 15 47.98 14.46 -8.36
N ILE A 16 47.80 13.14 -8.40
CA ILE A 16 46.57 12.54 -8.90
C ILE A 16 45.68 12.32 -7.69
N ALA A 17 44.95 13.36 -7.30
CA ALA A 17 43.78 13.21 -6.45
C ALA A 17 42.68 12.58 -7.30
N ALA A 18 42.64 11.24 -7.35
CA ALA A 18 41.47 10.52 -7.83
C ALA A 18 40.37 10.68 -6.77
N LEU A 19 39.65 11.80 -6.82
CA LEU A 19 38.33 11.93 -6.23
C LEU A 19 37.43 10.96 -7.00
N VAL A 20 37.39 9.71 -6.56
CA VAL A 20 36.27 8.84 -6.85
C VAL A 20 35.09 9.52 -6.17
N MET A 21 34.34 10.31 -6.93
CA MET A 21 33.00 10.69 -6.54
C MET A 21 32.19 9.40 -6.51
N VAL A 22 32.33 8.62 -5.44
CA VAL A 22 31.31 7.66 -5.02
C VAL A 22 30.08 8.54 -4.87
N GLY A 23 29.17 8.42 -5.85
CA GLY A 23 28.10 9.38 -6.05
C GLY A 23 27.35 9.62 -4.76
N CYS A 24 27.11 10.90 -4.43
CA CYS A 24 26.19 11.35 -3.39
C CYS A 24 24.73 11.05 -3.79
N GLY A 25 24.43 9.81 -4.18
CA GLY A 25 23.07 9.31 -4.24
C GLY A 25 22.60 8.92 -2.83
N PRO A 26 21.29 8.96 -2.55
CA PRO A 26 20.74 8.44 -1.31
C PRO A 26 21.14 6.97 -1.16
N SER A 27 21.53 6.59 0.06
CA SER A 27 21.94 5.21 0.34
C SER A 27 20.76 4.26 0.16
N LYS A 28 21.04 2.98 -0.12
CA LYS A 28 20.01 1.92 -0.16
C LYS A 28 19.13 1.93 1.08
N VAL A 29 19.72 2.09 2.27
CA VAL A 29 18.97 2.15 3.54
C VAL A 29 18.02 3.35 3.56
N SER A 30 18.46 4.53 3.11
CA SER A 30 17.60 5.71 3.04
C SER A 30 16.42 5.51 2.10
N GLN A 31 16.65 4.88 0.94
CA GLN A 31 15.61 4.60 -0.04
C GLN A 31 14.62 3.53 0.46
N CYS A 32 15.11 2.49 1.14
CA CYS A 32 14.28 1.50 1.82
C CYS A 32 13.37 2.12 2.88
N ASN A 33 13.90 3.04 3.69
CA ASN A 33 13.10 3.76 4.68
C ASN A 33 12.04 4.63 4.01
N GLN A 34 12.37 5.31 2.92
CA GLN A 34 11.42 6.14 2.19
C GLN A 34 10.25 5.32 1.62
N LEU A 35 10.52 4.14 1.03
CA LEU A 35 9.47 3.23 0.57
C LEU A 35 8.63 2.71 1.74
N ALA A 36 9.28 2.30 2.84
CA ALA A 36 8.59 1.79 4.03
C ALA A 36 7.70 2.86 4.69
N ASP A 37 8.14 4.12 4.71
CA ASP A 37 7.37 5.22 5.30
C ASP A 37 6.04 5.43 4.57
N VAL A 38 6.01 5.32 3.24
CA VAL A 38 4.76 5.39 2.45
C VAL A 38 3.90 4.15 2.68
N VAL A 39 4.48 2.95 2.63
CA VAL A 39 3.74 1.69 2.85
C VAL A 39 3.13 1.61 4.25
N ASN A 40 3.80 2.17 5.27
CA ASN A 40 3.31 2.15 6.64
C ASN A 40 2.12 3.09 6.88
N GLN A 41 1.80 4.00 5.97
CA GLN A 41 0.61 4.86 6.08
C GLN A 41 -0.70 4.04 6.05
N THR A 42 -0.68 2.85 5.44
CA THR A 42 -1.84 1.94 5.35
C THR A 42 -2.45 1.58 6.70
N GLN A 43 -1.65 1.55 7.77
CA GLN A 43 -2.15 1.24 9.12
C GLN A 43 -3.18 2.26 9.62
N GLY A 44 -2.99 3.54 9.30
CA GLY A 44 -3.95 4.59 9.66
C GLY A 44 -5.28 4.41 8.92
N PHE A 45 -5.22 4.05 7.64
CA PHE A 45 -6.41 3.87 6.81
C PHE A 45 -7.25 2.67 7.26
N MET A 46 -6.59 1.57 7.64
CA MET A 46 -7.28 0.38 8.14
C MET A 46 -8.04 0.67 9.44
N GLN A 47 -7.48 1.48 10.34
CA GLN A 47 -8.16 1.85 11.58
C GLN A 47 -9.43 2.68 11.34
N ASP A 48 -9.38 3.61 10.39
CA ASP A 48 -10.55 4.40 9.99
C ASP A 48 -11.61 3.50 9.36
N PHE A 49 -11.21 2.58 8.49
CA PHE A 49 -12.13 1.63 7.86
C PHE A 49 -12.80 0.69 8.86
N GLU A 50 -12.04 0.12 9.80
CA GLU A 50 -12.58 -0.73 10.88
C GLU A 50 -13.65 0.02 11.69
N THR A 51 -13.42 1.30 11.98
CA THR A 51 -14.38 2.14 12.71
C THR A 51 -15.68 2.30 11.92
N GLU A 52 -15.59 2.55 10.61
CA GLU A 52 -16.76 2.67 9.73
C GLU A 52 -17.51 1.34 9.59
N ILE A 53 -16.79 0.21 9.46
CA ILE A 53 -17.40 -1.14 9.41
C ILE A 53 -18.10 -1.48 10.72
N GLN A 54 -17.56 -1.10 11.87
CA GLN A 54 -18.25 -1.25 13.15
C GLN A 54 -19.53 -0.42 13.20
N SER A 55 -19.51 0.81 12.68
CA SER A 55 -20.71 1.65 12.59
C SER A 55 -21.76 1.02 11.68
N PHE A 56 -21.35 0.55 10.50
CA PHE A 56 -22.20 -0.19 9.57
C PHE A 56 -22.83 -1.41 10.23
N SER A 57 -22.05 -2.25 10.91
CA SER A 57 -22.54 -3.46 11.60
C SER A 57 -23.60 -3.13 12.67
N GLN A 58 -23.37 -2.07 13.45
CA GLN A 58 -24.33 -1.60 14.44
C GLN A 58 -25.64 -1.11 13.79
N ASN A 59 -25.56 -0.39 12.68
CA ASN A 59 -26.73 0.12 11.97
C ASN A 59 -27.49 -1.00 11.25
N ALA A 60 -26.77 -1.93 10.62
CA ALA A 60 -27.32 -3.12 9.96
C ALA A 60 -28.09 -4.02 10.93
N SER A 61 -27.67 -4.10 12.20
CA SER A 61 -28.38 -4.88 13.23
C SER A 61 -29.74 -4.29 13.66
N GLN A 62 -30.00 -3.01 13.33
CA GLN A 62 -31.19 -2.26 13.75
C GLN A 62 -32.19 -2.04 12.61
N VAL A 63 -31.98 -2.70 11.47
CA VAL A 63 -32.76 -2.53 10.26
C VAL A 63 -34.15 -3.16 10.41
N ASN A 64 -35.22 -2.38 10.21
CA ASN A 64 -36.60 -2.85 10.27
C ASN A 64 -37.42 -2.51 9.01
N SER A 65 -36.86 -1.71 8.10
CA SER A 65 -37.53 -1.22 6.90
C SER A 65 -36.58 -1.16 5.71
N LEU A 66 -37.14 -1.06 4.51
CA LEU A 66 -36.35 -0.82 3.28
C LEU A 66 -35.50 0.45 3.37
N GLU A 67 -36.03 1.51 3.97
CA GLU A 67 -35.32 2.78 4.18
C GLU A 67 -34.07 2.55 5.04
N ASP A 68 -34.19 1.75 6.11
CA ASP A 68 -33.05 1.42 6.98
C ASP A 68 -31.99 0.61 6.21
N ILE A 69 -32.41 -0.33 5.36
CA ILE A 69 -31.51 -1.12 4.50
C ILE A 69 -30.73 -0.19 3.58
N LYS A 70 -31.43 0.70 2.86
CA LYS A 70 -30.83 1.66 1.93
C LYS A 70 -29.88 2.61 2.65
N SER A 71 -30.26 3.06 3.85
CA SER A 71 -29.41 3.91 4.68
C SER A 71 -28.14 3.20 5.11
N ALA A 72 -28.21 1.94 5.56
CA ALA A 72 -27.04 1.16 5.95
C ALA A 72 -26.14 0.89 4.73
N ALA A 73 -26.72 0.53 3.59
CA ALA A 73 -26.02 0.35 2.32
C ALA A 73 -25.28 1.63 1.89
N GLY A 74 -25.93 2.80 1.97
CA GLY A 74 -25.31 4.09 1.61
C GLY A 74 -24.19 4.53 2.57
N GLN A 75 -24.27 4.15 3.85
CA GLN A 75 -23.17 4.35 4.80
C GLN A 75 -21.97 3.47 4.46
N TYR A 76 -22.22 2.21 4.08
CA TYR A 76 -21.18 1.31 3.60
C TYR A 76 -20.46 1.86 2.36
N THR A 77 -21.20 2.28 1.33
CA THR A 77 -20.59 2.83 0.11
C THR A 77 -19.76 4.08 0.41
N THR A 78 -20.28 4.98 1.24
CA THR A 78 -19.53 6.17 1.71
C THR A 78 -18.23 5.79 2.44
N ALA A 79 -18.26 4.74 3.28
CA ALA A 79 -17.08 4.29 4.00
C ALA A 79 -16.04 3.68 3.05
N VAL A 80 -16.48 2.86 2.10
CA VAL A 80 -15.61 2.25 1.09
C VAL A 80 -14.98 3.32 0.19
N ASP A 81 -15.74 4.33 -0.24
CA ASP A 81 -15.23 5.44 -1.07
C ASP A 81 -14.11 6.22 -0.38
N LYS A 82 -14.17 6.37 0.96
CA LYS A 82 -13.07 6.98 1.72
C LYS A 82 -11.81 6.13 1.67
N VAL A 83 -11.94 4.81 1.80
CA VAL A 83 -10.78 3.90 1.70
C VAL A 83 -10.18 3.94 0.31
N VAL A 84 -11.02 3.87 -0.72
CA VAL A 84 -10.60 4.02 -2.13
C VAL A 84 -9.81 5.31 -2.33
N THR A 85 -10.31 6.44 -1.82
CA THR A 85 -9.60 7.74 -1.90
C THR A 85 -8.24 7.70 -1.19
N ASN A 86 -8.15 7.03 -0.05
CA ASN A 86 -6.87 6.87 0.67
C ASN A 86 -5.89 5.98 -0.11
N LEU A 87 -6.36 4.90 -0.74
CA LEU A 87 -5.54 4.03 -1.58
C LEU A 87 -5.05 4.77 -2.83
N ASP A 88 -5.89 5.58 -3.47
CA ASP A 88 -5.51 6.41 -4.62
C ASP A 88 -4.45 7.46 -4.23
N THR A 89 -4.58 8.03 -3.03
CA THR A 89 -3.57 8.93 -2.45
C THR A 89 -2.25 8.20 -2.23
N MET A 90 -2.30 6.98 -1.68
CA MET A 90 -1.11 6.14 -1.50
C MET A 90 -0.43 5.78 -2.82
N VAL A 91 -1.20 5.46 -3.87
CA VAL A 91 -0.66 5.25 -5.22
C VAL A 91 0.08 6.49 -5.70
N THR A 92 -0.49 7.68 -5.49
CA THR A 92 0.14 8.96 -5.85
C THR A 92 1.44 9.17 -5.07
N ASP A 93 1.43 9.00 -3.75
CA ASP A 93 2.60 9.15 -2.88
C ASP A 93 3.72 8.17 -3.26
N LEU A 94 3.36 6.92 -3.61
CA LEU A 94 4.31 5.94 -4.13
C LEU A 94 4.89 6.43 -5.46
N GLN A 95 4.08 6.87 -6.42
CA GLN A 95 4.58 7.37 -7.71
C GLN A 95 5.54 8.56 -7.57
N GLU A 96 5.26 9.46 -6.62
CA GLU A 96 6.10 10.62 -6.31
C GLU A 96 7.37 10.27 -5.52
N THR A 97 7.46 9.06 -4.98
CA THR A 97 8.65 8.58 -4.27
C THR A 97 9.80 8.33 -5.25
N GLU A 98 10.75 9.26 -5.28
CA GLU A 98 11.95 9.19 -6.11
C GLU A 98 12.95 8.16 -5.59
N LEU A 99 13.05 7.02 -6.26
CA LEU A 99 14.01 5.95 -5.97
C LEU A 99 15.04 5.87 -7.11
N GLN A 100 16.30 5.61 -6.74
CA GLN A 100 17.41 5.43 -7.69
C GLN A 100 17.84 3.97 -7.83
N ASP A 101 17.57 3.15 -6.81
CA ASP A 101 17.79 1.71 -6.87
C ASP A 101 16.70 1.05 -7.73
N GLU A 102 17.09 0.47 -8.88
CA GLU A 102 16.17 -0.15 -9.84
C GLU A 102 15.32 -1.28 -9.22
N THR A 103 15.84 -1.97 -8.20
CA THR A 103 15.09 -3.01 -7.48
C THR A 103 14.00 -2.39 -6.63
N LEU A 104 14.30 -1.28 -5.95
CA LEU A 104 13.31 -0.55 -5.14
C LEU A 104 12.25 0.12 -6.02
N VAL A 105 12.63 0.62 -7.20
CA VAL A 105 11.67 1.10 -8.22
C VAL A 105 10.71 -0.02 -8.62
N THR A 106 11.22 -1.22 -8.89
CA THR A 106 10.38 -2.38 -9.25
C THR A 106 9.42 -2.74 -8.11
N PHE A 107 9.89 -2.78 -6.86
CA PHE A 107 9.01 -3.06 -5.72
C PHE A 107 7.92 -2.01 -5.54
N ARG A 108 8.27 -0.73 -5.66
CA ARG A 108 7.30 0.38 -5.61
C ARG A 108 6.23 0.24 -6.68
N ASP A 109 6.64 -0.06 -7.92
CA ASP A 109 5.70 -0.22 -9.04
C ASP A 109 4.78 -1.44 -8.82
N GLN A 110 5.30 -2.53 -8.28
CA GLN A 110 4.49 -3.70 -7.87
C GLN A 110 3.53 -3.38 -6.71
N TYR A 111 3.95 -2.57 -5.74
CA TYR A 111 3.05 -2.11 -4.68
C TYR A 111 1.92 -1.25 -5.24
N ILE A 112 2.22 -0.36 -6.18
CA ILE A 112 1.20 0.45 -6.86
C ILE A 112 0.17 -0.46 -7.53
N GLU A 113 0.59 -1.51 -8.24
CA GLU A 113 -0.33 -2.47 -8.87
C GLU A 113 -1.23 -3.18 -7.84
N VAL A 114 -0.67 -3.58 -6.69
CA VAL A 114 -1.43 -4.21 -5.61
C VAL A 114 -2.44 -3.25 -4.99
N VAL A 115 -2.03 -2.02 -4.67
CA VAL A 115 -2.89 -1.00 -4.05
C VAL A 115 -4.00 -0.56 -5.02
N ASP A 116 -3.70 -0.38 -6.30
CA ASP A 116 -4.69 -0.09 -7.34
C ASP A 116 -5.68 -1.25 -7.54
N GLY A 117 -5.19 -2.49 -7.41
CA GLY A 117 -6.03 -3.68 -7.37
C GLY A 117 -7.01 -3.67 -6.19
N PHE A 118 -6.54 -3.31 -4.99
CA PHE A 118 -7.42 -3.19 -3.82
C PHE A 118 -8.46 -2.08 -4.02
N SER A 119 -8.04 -0.91 -4.53
CA SER A 119 -8.94 0.20 -4.85
C SER A 119 -10.05 -0.25 -5.80
N SER A 120 -9.68 -0.94 -6.89
CA SER A 120 -10.63 -1.49 -7.87
C SER A 120 -11.60 -2.52 -7.28
N ALA A 121 -11.12 -3.46 -6.47
CA ALA A 121 -11.96 -4.47 -5.84
C ALA A 121 -12.94 -3.86 -4.83
N LEU A 122 -12.50 -2.86 -4.07
CA LEU A 122 -13.37 -2.10 -3.16
C LEU A 122 -14.43 -1.29 -3.91
N GLN A 123 -14.08 -0.66 -5.03
CA GLN A 123 -15.05 0.02 -5.89
C GLN A 123 -16.11 -0.94 -6.45
N GLU A 124 -15.73 -2.18 -6.81
CA GLU A 124 -16.68 -3.22 -7.22
C GLU A 124 -17.63 -3.59 -6.08
N ALA A 125 -17.12 -3.75 -4.84
CA ALA A 125 -17.96 -4.00 -3.68
C ALA A 125 -18.89 -2.82 -3.34
N SER A 126 -18.42 -1.57 -3.50
CA SER A 126 -19.25 -0.36 -3.33
C SER A 126 -20.38 -0.33 -4.36
N SER A 127 -20.06 -0.55 -5.63
CA SER A 127 -21.03 -0.61 -6.75
C SER A 127 -22.06 -1.72 -6.55
N ALA A 128 -21.64 -2.86 -5.99
CA ALA A 128 -22.56 -3.94 -5.64
C ALA A 128 -23.58 -3.52 -4.58
N MET A 129 -23.17 -2.69 -3.62
CA MET A 129 -24.04 -2.20 -2.56
C MET A 129 -24.95 -1.05 -3.05
N ASP A 130 -24.53 -0.29 -4.07
CA ASP A 130 -25.39 0.70 -4.74
C ASP A 130 -26.65 0.06 -5.34
N LEU A 131 -26.59 -1.19 -5.80
CA LEU A 131 -27.79 -1.94 -6.24
C LEU A 131 -28.87 -2.01 -5.15
N VAL A 132 -28.44 -2.09 -3.88
CA VAL A 132 -29.32 -2.11 -2.71
C VAL A 132 -29.78 -0.70 -2.37
N VAL A 133 -28.93 0.32 -2.49
CA VAL A 133 -29.29 1.73 -2.30
C VAL A 133 -30.35 2.19 -3.32
N GLU A 134 -30.22 1.76 -4.57
CA GLU A 134 -31.06 2.19 -5.69
C GLU A 134 -32.39 1.42 -5.80
N VAL A 135 -32.62 0.40 -4.96
CA VAL A 135 -33.84 -0.39 -5.03
C VAL A 135 -35.08 0.48 -4.80
N GLU A 136 -36.08 0.35 -5.68
CA GLU A 136 -37.30 1.16 -5.67
C GLU A 136 -38.40 0.56 -4.77
N SER A 137 -38.42 -0.77 -4.61
CA SER A 137 -39.48 -1.47 -3.87
C SER A 137 -38.96 -2.68 -3.08
N GLU A 138 -39.69 -3.03 -2.01
CA GLU A 138 -39.39 -4.23 -1.20
C GLU A 138 -39.52 -5.54 -2.01
N ALA A 139 -40.33 -5.53 -3.08
CA ALA A 139 -40.50 -6.71 -3.92
C ALA A 139 -39.25 -7.03 -4.74
N ASP A 140 -38.49 -6.01 -5.12
CA ASP A 140 -37.26 -6.14 -5.93
C ASP A 140 -36.02 -6.39 -5.07
N LEU A 141 -36.12 -6.10 -3.76
CA LEU A 141 -35.01 -6.18 -2.81
C LEU A 141 -34.31 -7.55 -2.79
N PRO A 142 -35.01 -8.71 -2.73
CA PRO A 142 -34.33 -10.00 -2.70
C PRO A 142 -33.41 -10.23 -3.90
N GLY A 143 -33.85 -9.83 -5.11
CA GLY A 143 -33.05 -9.98 -6.32
C GLY A 143 -31.83 -9.05 -6.33
N ARG A 144 -31.97 -7.81 -5.84
CA ARG A 144 -30.85 -6.87 -5.72
C ARG A 144 -29.83 -7.32 -4.67
N ILE A 145 -30.28 -7.89 -3.56
CA ILE A 145 -29.39 -8.47 -2.55
C ILE A 145 -28.61 -9.65 -3.13
N GLU A 146 -29.25 -10.54 -3.89
CA GLU A 146 -28.57 -11.68 -4.51
C GLU A 146 -27.49 -11.22 -5.51
N GLU A 147 -27.81 -10.24 -6.36
CA GLU A 147 -26.86 -9.64 -7.31
C GLU A 147 -25.68 -8.96 -6.57
N SER A 148 -26.00 -8.18 -5.53
CA SER A 148 -25.02 -7.52 -4.67
C SER A 148 -24.09 -8.51 -3.98
N GLN A 149 -24.62 -9.62 -3.46
CA GLN A 149 -23.82 -10.68 -2.84
C GLN A 149 -22.86 -11.34 -3.82
N GLN A 150 -23.31 -11.61 -5.04
CA GLN A 150 -22.46 -12.23 -6.06
C GLN A 150 -21.27 -11.33 -6.43
N GLN A 151 -21.52 -10.04 -6.63
CA GLN A 151 -20.45 -9.06 -6.92
C GLN A 151 -19.53 -8.87 -5.70
N THR A 152 -20.08 -8.82 -4.48
CA THR A 152 -19.29 -8.75 -3.25
C THR A 152 -18.37 -9.95 -3.11
N MET A 153 -18.82 -11.17 -3.44
CA MET A 153 -17.98 -12.37 -3.41
C MET A 153 -16.82 -12.32 -4.42
N SER A 154 -17.06 -11.74 -5.61
CA SER A 154 -16.00 -11.49 -6.61
C SER A 154 -14.93 -10.56 -6.05
N ALA A 155 -15.36 -9.41 -5.50
CA ALA A 155 -14.47 -8.45 -4.86
C ALA A 155 -13.68 -9.05 -3.69
N VAL A 156 -14.32 -9.83 -2.80
CA VAL A 156 -13.65 -10.51 -1.69
C VAL A 156 -12.57 -11.46 -2.20
N SER A 157 -12.85 -12.26 -3.23
CA SER A 157 -11.85 -13.16 -3.81
C SER A 157 -10.68 -12.39 -4.43
N ALA A 158 -10.93 -11.25 -5.07
CA ALA A 158 -9.86 -10.39 -5.57
C ALA A 158 -8.99 -9.85 -4.42
N ILE A 159 -9.61 -9.36 -3.34
CA ILE A 159 -8.92 -8.85 -2.14
C ILE A 159 -8.05 -9.95 -1.51
N GLU A 160 -8.55 -11.18 -1.37
CA GLU A 160 -7.77 -12.30 -0.81
C GLU A 160 -6.51 -12.61 -1.64
N ASN A 161 -6.64 -12.63 -2.98
CA ASN A 161 -5.51 -12.87 -3.87
C ASN A 161 -4.49 -11.71 -3.83
N LEU A 162 -4.98 -10.47 -3.78
CA LEU A 162 -4.14 -9.28 -3.65
C LEU A 162 -3.40 -9.26 -2.31
N SER A 163 -4.04 -9.65 -1.21
CA SER A 163 -3.40 -9.75 0.10
C SER A 163 -2.27 -10.78 0.13
N ALA A 164 -2.45 -11.94 -0.52
CA ALA A 164 -1.37 -12.93 -0.66
C ALA A 164 -0.19 -12.36 -1.46
N THR A 165 -0.48 -11.61 -2.53
CA THR A 165 0.53 -10.95 -3.37
C THR A 165 1.27 -9.86 -2.59
N GLU A 166 0.55 -9.05 -1.80
CA GLU A 166 1.11 -8.02 -0.93
C GLU A 166 2.05 -8.63 0.12
N ALA A 167 1.65 -9.72 0.78
CA ALA A 167 2.46 -10.38 1.79
C ALA A 167 3.79 -10.92 1.20
N GLU A 168 3.75 -11.50 0.00
CA GLU A 168 4.96 -11.91 -0.72
C GLU A 168 5.84 -10.71 -1.05
N LEU A 169 5.25 -9.61 -1.53
CA LEU A 169 5.96 -8.39 -1.85
C LEU A 169 6.62 -7.76 -0.63
N ILE A 170 5.90 -7.63 0.50
CA ILE A 170 6.44 -7.18 1.80
C ILE A 170 7.65 -8.02 2.20
N SER A 171 7.54 -9.34 2.10
CA SER A 171 8.62 -10.26 2.44
C SER A 171 9.88 -10.03 1.58
N ASN A 172 9.68 -9.87 0.26
CA ASN A 172 10.77 -9.58 -0.68
C ASN A 172 11.44 -8.23 -0.41
N VAL A 173 10.65 -7.19 -0.11
CA VAL A 173 11.18 -5.87 0.26
C VAL A 173 11.97 -5.94 1.55
N ASN A 174 11.43 -6.58 2.60
CA ASN A 174 12.10 -6.71 3.89
C ASN A 174 13.44 -7.45 3.77
N SER A 175 13.46 -8.55 3.00
CA SER A 175 14.67 -9.31 2.71
C SER A 175 15.70 -8.46 1.95
N TYR A 176 15.27 -7.71 0.93
CA TYR A 176 16.15 -6.83 0.17
C TYR A 176 16.71 -5.69 1.02
N CYS A 177 15.88 -5.07 1.85
CA CYS A 177 16.23 -3.95 2.70
C CYS A 177 16.98 -4.35 3.98
N GLY A 178 17.08 -5.65 4.27
CA GLY A 178 17.76 -6.16 5.47
C GLY A 178 16.98 -5.86 6.75
N ALA A 179 15.66 -5.67 6.64
CA ALA A 179 14.79 -5.63 7.80
C ALA A 179 14.78 -7.03 8.45
N ALA A 180 14.78 -7.10 9.78
CA ALA A 180 14.57 -8.38 10.46
C ALA A 180 13.19 -8.92 10.05
N PRO A 181 13.03 -10.24 9.85
CA PRO A 181 11.71 -10.83 9.64
C PRO A 181 10.81 -10.38 10.78
N THR A 182 9.66 -9.79 10.47
CA THR A 182 8.60 -9.59 11.45
C THR A 182 8.17 -10.98 11.89
N GLU A 183 8.52 -11.38 13.11
CA GLU A 183 7.92 -12.56 13.74
C GLU A 183 6.42 -12.27 13.83
N GLU A 184 5.66 -12.94 12.97
CA GLU A 184 4.20 -13.00 13.02
C GLU A 184 3.82 -13.41 14.45
N ASN A 185 3.24 -12.48 15.21
CA ASN A 185 2.85 -12.74 16.59
C ASN A 185 1.79 -13.86 16.59
N PRO A 186 2.05 -15.05 17.19
CA PRO A 186 1.10 -16.16 17.15
C PRO A 186 -0.18 -15.95 17.98
N GLU A 187 -0.35 -14.82 18.64
CA GLU A 187 -1.50 -14.52 19.51
C GLU A 187 -2.62 -13.80 18.78
N ALA A 188 -3.28 -14.51 17.88
CA ALA A 188 -4.69 -14.28 17.55
C ALA A 188 -5.36 -15.63 17.27
N SER A 189 -5.29 -16.53 18.24
CA SER A 189 -6.18 -17.70 18.29
C SER A 189 -7.52 -17.22 18.88
N PRO A 190 -8.62 -17.19 18.12
CA PRO A 190 -9.93 -16.98 18.72
C PRO A 190 -10.31 -18.23 19.52
N GLU A 191 -10.60 -18.04 20.81
CA GLU A 191 -11.44 -18.97 21.59
C GLU A 191 -12.92 -18.78 21.24
#